data_AF-A0A257Q342-F1
#
_entry.id   AF-A0A257Q342-F1
#
_cell.length_a   1.000
_cell.length_b   1.000
_cell.length_c   1.000
_cell.angle_alpha   90.00
_cell.angle_beta   90.00
_cell.angle_gamma   90.00
#
_symmetry.space_group_name_H-M   'P 1'
#
loop_
_entity.id
_entity.type
_entity.pdbx_description
1 polymer ?
#
loop_
_entity_poly.entity_id
_entity_poly.type
_entity_poly.pdbx_seq_one_letter_code
_entity_poly.pdbx_strand_id
1 'polypeptide(L)'
;MPAPEFAAAVIERISIEKGALLPQLAEQLRQMTGHKITPELFDERKLEPHLRMRFAIINPSSGDASDVVIDADRDIDALKARHAAAAERAFAERTRHRLERDDLTSWSLGDTPH
;
A
#
# COMPACT_ATOMS: atom_id res chain seq x y z
N MET A 1 2.90 -15.81 27.47
CA MET A 1 2.96 -14.33 27.51
C MET A 1 1.84 -13.82 26.65
N PRO A 2 0.96 -12.92 27.12
CA PRO A 2 -0.28 -12.54 26.42
C PRO A 2 -0.08 -11.55 25.25
N ALA A 3 1.13 -11.06 25.00
CA ALA A 3 1.39 -10.03 23.99
C ALA A 3 1.03 -10.46 22.55
N PRO A 4 1.36 -11.67 22.08
CA PRO A 4 0.92 -12.17 20.78
C PRO A 4 -0.60 -12.27 20.65
N GLU A 5 -1.29 -12.69 21.72
CA GLU A 5 -2.75 -12.83 21.74
C GLU A 5 -3.43 -11.45 21.69
N PHE A 6 -2.91 -10.45 22.40
CA PHE A 6 -3.38 -9.07 22.28
C PHE A 6 -3.15 -8.52 20.88
N ALA A 7 -1.97 -8.75 20.29
CA ALA A 7 -1.67 -8.29 18.93
C ALA A 7 -2.63 -8.91 17.90
N ALA A 8 -2.87 -10.22 17.97
CA ALA A 8 -3.81 -10.92 17.08
C ALA A 8 -5.24 -10.35 17.19
N ALA A 9 -5.74 -10.16 18.42
CA ALA A 9 -7.07 -9.63 18.65
C ALA A 9 -7.24 -8.16 18.19
N VAL A 10 -6.17 -7.35 18.23
CA VAL A 10 -6.23 -5.98 17.69
C VAL A 10 -6.25 -5.98 16.17
N ILE A 11 -5.46 -6.85 15.52
CA ILE A 11 -5.39 -6.95 14.05
C ILE A 11 -6.78 -7.23 13.44
N GLU A 12 -7.60 -8.05 14.10
CA GLU A 12 -8.98 -8.34 13.66
C GLU A 12 -9.92 -7.12 13.70
N ARG A 13 -9.55 -6.04 14.39
CA ARG A 13 -10.44 -4.90 14.68
C ARG A 13 -10.03 -3.60 13.97
N ILE A 14 -8.75 -3.47 13.65
CA ILE A 14 -8.21 -2.32 12.91
C ILE A 14 -8.52 -2.43 11.41
N SER A 15 -8.71 -1.29 10.75
CA SER A 15 -8.86 -1.23 9.30
C SER A 15 -8.35 0.10 8.76
N ILE A 16 -7.77 0.08 7.56
CA ILE A 16 -7.26 1.29 6.89
C ILE A 16 -8.41 2.30 6.67
N GLU A 17 -9.62 1.81 6.40
CA GLU A 17 -10.82 2.64 6.20
C GLU A 17 -11.23 3.42 7.46
N LYS A 18 -10.81 2.96 8.63
CA LYS A 18 -11.13 3.59 9.93
C LYS A 18 -10.11 4.67 10.33
N GLY A 19 -9.09 4.92 9.52
CA GLY A 19 -8.11 5.98 9.71
C GLY A 19 -6.70 5.50 10.04
N ALA A 20 -5.91 6.33 10.71
CA ALA A 20 -4.50 6.04 10.98
C ALA A 20 -4.29 4.86 11.95
N LEU A 21 -3.18 4.12 11.78
CA LEU A 21 -2.86 2.91 12.54
C LEU A 21 -2.68 3.17 14.04
N LEU A 22 -1.83 4.12 14.43
CA LEU A 22 -1.48 4.35 15.84
C LEU A 22 -2.69 4.75 16.71
N PRO A 23 -3.58 5.66 16.27
CA PRO A 23 -4.83 5.94 17.00
C PRO A 23 -5.71 4.72 17.21
N GLN A 24 -5.90 3.91 16.16
CA GLN A 24 -6.70 2.69 16.26
C GLN A 24 -6.07 1.66 17.20
N LEU A 25 -4.76 1.45 17.10
CA LEU A 25 -4.00 0.55 17.96
C LEU A 25 -4.10 0.97 19.43
N ALA A 26 -3.89 2.25 19.72
CA ALA A 26 -4.02 2.81 21.06
C ALA A 26 -5.43 2.61 21.64
N GLU A 27 -6.46 2.87 20.81
CA GLU A 27 -7.86 2.68 21.18
C GLU A 27 -8.16 1.22 21.54
N GLN A 28 -7.81 0.29 20.66
CA GLN A 28 -8.14 -1.13 20.85
C GLN A 28 -7.39 -1.71 22.05
N LEU A 29 -6.10 -1.40 22.21
CA LEU A 29 -5.34 -1.86 23.38
C LEU A 29 -5.88 -1.27 24.68
N ARG A 30 -6.32 0.00 24.69
CA ARG A 30 -6.98 0.59 25.84
C ARG A 30 -8.27 -0.13 26.18
N GLN A 31 -9.11 -0.45 25.18
CA GLN A 31 -10.35 -1.19 25.39
C GLN A 31 -10.11 -2.59 25.97
N MET A 32 -9.04 -3.27 25.52
CA MET A 32 -8.72 -4.63 25.97
C MET A 32 -8.07 -4.67 27.35
N THR A 33 -7.25 -3.68 27.69
CA THR A 33 -6.40 -3.70 28.91
C THR A 33 -6.88 -2.75 30.00
N GLY A 34 -7.77 -1.81 29.69
CA GLY A 34 -8.21 -0.73 30.60
C GLY A 34 -7.16 0.35 30.88
N HIS A 35 -5.93 0.22 30.37
CA HIS A 35 -4.85 1.17 30.61
C HIS A 35 -4.95 2.36 29.67
N LYS A 36 -4.62 3.56 30.16
CA LYS A 36 -4.55 4.77 29.32
C LYS A 36 -3.39 4.65 28.33
N ILE A 37 -3.71 4.27 27.10
CA ILE A 37 -2.78 4.18 25.98
C ILE A 37 -3.11 5.29 25.01
N THR A 38 -2.12 6.13 24.69
CA THR A 38 -2.24 7.20 23.70
C THR A 38 -1.26 6.96 22.54
N PRO A 39 -1.53 7.51 21.34
CA PRO A 39 -0.69 7.30 20.16
C PRO A 39 0.77 7.74 20.37
N GLU A 40 1.00 8.75 21.21
CA GLU A 40 2.32 9.33 21.47
C GLU A 40 3.21 8.40 22.31
N LEU A 41 2.64 7.37 22.95
CA LEU A 41 3.41 6.35 23.65
C LEU A 41 4.15 5.42 22.68
N PHE A 42 3.73 5.36 21.41
CA PHE A 42 4.37 4.56 20.37
C PHE A 42 5.53 5.36 19.77
N ASP A 43 6.75 5.03 20.20
CA ASP A 43 7.98 5.61 19.66
C ASP A 43 8.69 4.60 18.76
N GLU A 44 8.57 4.78 17.45
CA GLU A 44 9.21 3.92 16.44
C GLU A 44 10.73 3.85 16.58
N ARG A 45 11.38 4.88 17.15
CA ARG A 45 12.84 4.88 17.34
C ARG A 45 13.29 3.83 18.34
N LYS A 46 12.39 3.40 19.24
CA LYS A 46 12.64 2.33 20.21
C LYS A 46 12.48 0.93 19.61
N LEU A 47 11.93 0.81 18.39
CA LEU A 47 11.87 -0.46 17.69
C LEU A 47 13.24 -0.85 17.15
N GLU A 48 13.64 -2.09 17.46
CA GLU A 48 14.81 -2.71 16.87
C GLU A 48 14.67 -2.76 15.34
N PRO A 49 15.78 -2.69 14.58
CA PRO A 49 15.73 -2.57 13.12
C PRO A 49 14.90 -3.67 12.42
N HIS A 50 14.82 -4.87 13.00
CA HIS A 50 14.08 -6.00 12.43
C HIS A 50 12.57 -5.98 12.77
N LEU A 51 12.13 -5.14 13.71
CA LEU A 51 10.72 -4.92 14.07
C LEU A 51 10.09 -3.73 13.32
N ARG A 52 10.91 -2.97 12.58
CA ARG A 52 10.42 -1.88 11.74
C ARG A 52 9.78 -2.42 10.48
N MET A 53 8.75 -1.71 10.01
CA MET A 53 8.08 -2.02 8.76
C MET A 53 9.09 -2.09 7.60
N ARG A 54 8.95 -3.12 6.76
CA ARG A 54 9.73 -3.29 5.53
C ARG A 54 8.78 -3.19 4.35
N PHE A 55 9.04 -2.24 3.46
CA PHE A 55 8.31 -2.03 2.23
C PHE A 55 8.97 -2.85 1.11
N ALA A 56 8.16 -3.45 0.25
CA ALA A 56 8.62 -4.20 -0.92
C ALA A 56 7.84 -3.74 -2.15
N ILE A 57 8.55 -3.51 -3.25
CA ILE A 57 7.97 -3.36 -4.58
C ILE A 57 7.91 -4.75 -5.18
N ILE A 58 6.70 -5.15 -5.57
CA ILE A 58 6.45 -6.45 -6.20
C ILE A 58 6.09 -6.26 -7.67
N ASN A 59 6.55 -7.18 -8.52
CA ASN A 59 6.05 -7.31 -9.86
C ASN A 59 4.86 -8.28 -9.85
N PRO A 60 3.63 -7.81 -10.12
CA PRO A 60 2.51 -8.73 -10.26
C PRO A 60 2.72 -9.56 -11.53
N SER A 61 2.95 -10.87 -11.37
CA SER A 61 3.03 -11.77 -12.52
C SER A 61 1.61 -12.10 -12.99
N SER A 62 1.31 -11.86 -14.28
CA SER A 62 0.05 -12.30 -14.89
C SER A 62 0.10 -13.81 -15.13
N GLY A 63 -0.25 -14.59 -14.11
CA GLY A 63 -0.34 -16.05 -14.18
C GLY A 63 0.55 -16.74 -13.15
N ASP A 64 -0.11 -17.46 -12.23
CA ASP A 64 0.30 -18.53 -11.30
C ASP A 64 1.71 -18.56 -10.64
N ALA A 65 2.52 -17.52 -10.83
CA ALA A 65 3.81 -17.35 -10.19
C ALA A 65 3.68 -16.30 -9.08
N SER A 66 4.21 -16.63 -7.90
CA SER A 66 4.27 -15.73 -6.75
C SER A 66 4.86 -14.38 -7.12
N ASP A 67 4.22 -13.30 -6.67
CA ASP A 67 4.68 -11.92 -6.81
C ASP A 67 6.18 -11.79 -6.50
N VAL A 68 6.97 -11.38 -7.50
CA VAL A 68 8.43 -11.30 -7.37
C VAL A 68 8.80 -9.96 -6.75
N VAL A 69 9.52 -9.97 -5.64
CA VAL A 69 10.07 -8.76 -5.02
C VAL A 69 11.19 -8.18 -5.90
N ILE A 70 10.97 -6.97 -6.43
CA ILE A 70 11.92 -6.24 -7.28
C ILE A 70 12.93 -5.46 -6.44
N ASP A 71 12.45 -4.79 -5.39
CA ASP A 71 13.26 -4.01 -4.46
C ASP A 71 12.53 -3.96 -3.11
N ALA A 72 13.27 -3.78 -2.02
CA ALA A 72 12.70 -3.64 -0.69
C ALA A 72 13.58 -2.78 0.20
N ASP A 73 12.94 -1.96 1.01
CA ASP A 73 13.61 -1.06 1.95
C ASP A 73 12.76 -0.87 3.21
N ARG A 74 13.37 -0.37 4.28
CA ARG A 74 12.66 0.12 5.46
C ARG A 74 12.35 1.61 5.37
N ASP A 75 13.01 2.33 4.47
CA ASP A 75 12.72 3.72 4.15
C ASP A 75 11.88 3.81 2.87
N ILE A 76 10.59 4.13 3.03
CA ILE A 76 9.66 4.24 1.90
C ILE A 76 9.98 5.43 0.99
N ASP A 77 10.55 6.51 1.52
CA ASP A 77 10.86 7.70 0.74
C ASP A 77 12.13 7.47 -0.08
N ALA A 78 13.12 6.79 0.50
CA ALA A 78 14.28 6.31 -0.26
C ALA A 78 13.87 5.31 -1.36
N LEU A 79 12.96 4.39 -1.06
CA LEU A 79 12.43 3.44 -2.04
C LEU A 79 11.68 4.16 -3.18
N LYS A 80 10.80 5.13 -2.85
CA LYS A 80 10.13 5.98 -3.84
C LYS A 80 11.11 6.76 -4.70
N ALA A 81 12.13 7.37 -4.10
CA ALA A 81 13.12 8.15 -4.82
C ALA A 81 13.89 7.31 -5.84
N ARG A 82 14.28 6.07 -5.49
CA ARG A 82 14.96 5.15 -6.43
C ARG A 82 14.10 4.77 -7.63
N HIS A 83 12.79 4.67 -7.45
CA HIS A 83 11.85 4.17 -8.46
C HIS A 83 10.99 5.24 -9.13
N ALA A 84 11.13 6.52 -8.74
CA ALA A 84 10.32 7.62 -9.27
C ALA A 84 10.40 7.73 -10.81
N ALA A 85 11.60 7.70 -11.37
CA ALA A 85 11.79 7.79 -12.83
C ALA A 85 11.20 6.59 -13.59
N ALA A 86 11.25 5.38 -13.01
CA ALA A 86 10.65 4.20 -13.60
C ALA A 86 9.11 4.28 -13.56
N ALA A 87 8.56 4.77 -12.45
CA ALA A 87 7.13 5.01 -12.32
C ALA A 87 6.63 6.07 -13.32
N GLU A 88 7.33 7.19 -13.46
CA GLU A 88 6.99 8.24 -14.43
C GLU A 88 6.94 7.70 -15.88
N ARG A 89 7.93 6.91 -16.28
CA ARG A 89 7.94 6.27 -17.61
C ARG A 89 6.77 5.31 -17.79
N ALA A 90 6.51 4.44 -16.81
CA ALA A 90 5.41 3.49 -16.87
C ALA A 90 4.04 4.19 -16.95
N PHE A 91 3.85 5.30 -16.22
CA PHE A 91 2.64 6.13 -16.33
C PHE A 91 2.53 6.79 -17.70
N ALA A 92 3.62 7.33 -18.24
CA ALA A 92 3.66 7.94 -19.57
C ALA A 92 3.35 6.92 -20.68
N GLU A 93 3.95 5.73 -20.64
CA GLU A 93 3.67 4.63 -21.58
C GLU A 93 2.24 4.13 -21.48
N ARG A 94 1.72 3.93 -20.26
CA ARG A 94 0.31 3.54 -20.07
C ARG A 94 -0.66 4.61 -20.57
N THR A 95 -0.30 5.89 -20.45
CA THR A 95 -1.11 7.01 -20.95
C THR A 95 -1.04 7.10 -22.48
N ARG A 96 0.15 6.90 -23.06
CA ARG A 96 0.32 6.76 -24.52
C ARG A 96 -0.50 5.61 -25.07
N HIS A 97 -0.38 4.40 -24.51
CA HIS A 97 -1.19 3.25 -24.92
C HIS A 97 -2.71 3.46 -24.70
N ARG A 98 -3.12 4.28 -23.73
CA ARG A 98 -4.55 4.64 -23.56
C ARG A 98 -5.04 5.62 -24.63
N LEU A 99 -4.17 6.51 -25.10
CA LEU A 99 -4.46 7.50 -26.14
C LEU A 99 -4.32 6.90 -27.55
N GLU A 100 -3.36 6.01 -27.75
CA GLU A 100 -3.19 5.13 -28.90
C GLU A 100 -4.21 3.98 -28.80
N ARG A 101 -5.48 4.33 -28.99
CA ARG A 101 -6.44 3.39 -29.57
C ARG A 101 -6.23 3.44 -31.08
N ASP A 102 -5.33 2.59 -31.57
CA ASP A 102 -4.98 2.44 -32.98
C ASP A 102 -6.08 1.81 -33.86
N ASP A 103 -7.35 1.89 -33.44
CA ASP A 103 -8.47 1.26 -34.16
C ASP A 103 -9.67 2.21 -34.33
N LEU A 104 -9.39 3.48 -34.58
CA LEU A 104 -10.33 4.39 -35.26
C LEU A 104 -9.72 4.86 -36.59
N THR A 105 -9.29 3.92 -37.42
CA THR A 105 -9.00 4.18 -38.84
C THR A 105 -10.24 4.16 -39.73
N SER A 106 -11.45 4.06 -39.15
CA SER A 106 -12.71 4.30 -39.86
C SER A 106 -13.54 5.38 -39.17
N TRP A 107 -14.02 6.32 -39.98
CA TRP A 107 -15.11 7.21 -39.61
C TRP A 107 -16.39 6.37 -39.49
N SER A 108 -16.81 6.05 -38.27
CA SER A 108 -18.19 5.64 -38.02
C SER A 108 -19.01 6.87 -37.63
N LEU A 109 -19.26 7.77 -38.59
CA LEU A 109 -20.48 8.58 -38.48
C LEU A 109 -21.63 7.61 -38.62
N GLY A 110 -22.34 7.35 -37.53
CA GLY A 110 -23.59 6.59 -37.59
C GLY A 110 -24.52 7.22 -38.62
N ASP A 111 -25.27 6.37 -39.32
CA ASP A 111 -26.20 6.78 -40.38
C ASP A 111 -27.00 8.02 -39.97
N THR A 112 -26.88 9.06 -40.79
CA THR A 112 -27.74 10.24 -40.70
C THR A 112 -29.19 9.83 -40.88
N PRO A 113 -30.12 10.23 -40.01
CA PRO A 113 -31.54 9.96 -40.24
C PRO A 113 -32.01 10.73 -41.48
N HIS A 114 -32.66 10.02 -42.41
CA HIS A 114 -33.53 10.60 -43.43
C HIS A 114 -34.89 10.97 -42.84
#